data_AF-A0A094AFW1-F1
#
_entry.id   AF-A0A094AFW1-F1
#
_cell.length_a   1.000
_cell.length_b   1.000
_cell.length_c   1.000
_cell.angle_alpha   90.00
_cell.angle_beta   90.00
_cell.angle_gamma   90.00
#
_symmetry.space_group_name_H-M   'P 1'
#
loop_
_entity.id
_entity.type
_entity.pdbx_description
1 polymer ?
#
loop_
_entity_poly.entity_id
_entity_poly.type
_entity_poly.pdbx_seq_one_letter_code
_entity_poly.pdbx_strand_id
1 'polypeptide(L)'
;MVAFSKIAAAATFATLASAQTYQRLGACPDLGCVFPPDQTDFLAGQYFDIRVEVHAPVNGSEANGGIPDKKFSLAIQKVGGTSQQVSKFFDITEPAIEEWKFKWYEDYFAEDAKTPSVVNVAAKAYRRVALYEPGEYTATLSYYNGSKTVANWVVRDLAEEKKTKNVILFIGDGMTTSMITAARLIGHKSINGKYLSKMAMDKFPILGHQMTHSIDSYITDSANSASALYSGHKSTVNAMGVYSDSSPDAFDDPKVETIVELLTRIWGSAIGVVSTAYLADATPIALTGHTRTRGHYGPLVDQMLNGVTNYTWTPFDGPDVVFGGGSENFNPGDESYLGKDYVQEFRNKGYKVVMDNTTLATL
;
A
#
# COMPACT_ATOMS: atom_id res chain seq x y z
N MET A 1 -56.58 36.06 32.83
CA MET A 1 -55.16 35.99 32.40
C MET A 1 -54.73 34.54 32.47
N VAL A 2 -54.92 33.83 31.35
CA VAL A 2 -53.91 33.35 30.39
C VAL A 2 -53.23 32.05 30.86
N ALA A 3 -53.37 31.07 29.98
CA ALA A 3 -53.20 29.63 30.15
C ALA A 3 -51.74 29.18 30.34
N PHE A 4 -51.57 28.09 31.09
CA PHE A 4 -50.37 27.26 31.03
C PHE A 4 -50.47 26.33 29.82
N SER A 5 -49.69 26.63 28.79
CA SER A 5 -49.30 25.69 27.75
C SER A 5 -47.78 25.75 27.63
N LYS A 6 -47.09 24.68 28.00
CA LYS A 6 -45.73 24.42 27.55
C LYS A 6 -45.66 22.99 27.03
N ILE A 7 -45.76 22.93 25.71
CA ILE A 7 -45.49 21.79 24.85
C ILE A 7 -44.07 21.29 25.16
N ALA A 8 -43.95 20.03 25.56
CA ALA A 8 -42.68 19.32 25.56
C ALA A 8 -42.35 18.96 24.10
N ALA A 9 -41.48 19.75 23.47
CA ALA A 9 -40.88 19.37 22.20
C ALA A 9 -39.76 18.35 22.49
N ALA A 10 -40.05 17.07 22.28
CA ALA A 10 -39.04 16.04 22.20
C ALA A 10 -38.16 16.30 20.97
N ALA A 11 -36.97 16.85 21.18
CA ALA A 11 -35.94 16.90 20.15
C ALA A 11 -35.33 15.50 20.03
N THR A 12 -35.90 14.68 19.16
CA THR A 12 -35.26 13.47 18.64
C THR A 12 -34.03 13.89 17.84
N PHE A 13 -32.87 13.90 18.47
CA PHE A 13 -31.59 13.81 17.78
C PHE A 13 -31.49 12.39 17.18
N ALA A 14 -32.10 12.19 16.02
CA ALA A 14 -31.72 11.12 15.13
C ALA A 14 -30.36 11.52 14.53
N THR A 15 -29.29 11.26 15.26
CA THR A 15 -27.97 11.20 14.64
C THR A 15 -28.03 10.06 13.64
N LEU A 16 -28.08 10.39 12.34
CA LEU A 16 -27.76 9.45 11.29
C LEU A 16 -26.30 9.04 11.50
N ALA A 17 -26.09 8.01 12.31
CA ALA A 17 -24.88 7.23 12.25
C ALA A 17 -24.94 6.47 10.92
N SER A 18 -24.49 7.11 9.83
CA SER A 18 -24.13 6.35 8.64
C SER A 18 -22.86 5.60 9.01
N ALA A 19 -23.02 4.38 9.51
CA ALA A 19 -21.92 3.43 9.53
C ALA A 19 -21.57 3.16 8.06
N GLN A 20 -20.61 3.90 7.50
CA GLN A 20 -19.99 3.59 6.21
C GLN A 20 -19.18 2.32 6.41
N THR A 21 -19.80 1.16 6.26
CA THR A 21 -19.07 -0.13 6.28
C THR A 21 -18.80 -0.67 4.88
N TYR A 22 -19.38 -0.06 3.85
CA TYR A 22 -19.23 -0.47 2.46
C TYR A 22 -18.79 0.70 1.61
N GLN A 23 -17.48 0.83 1.48
CA GLN A 23 -16.87 1.74 0.52
C GLN A 23 -16.59 0.98 -0.77
N ARG A 24 -16.89 1.60 -1.91
CA ARG A 24 -16.62 1.04 -3.23
C ARG A 24 -15.15 0.70 -3.44
N LEU A 25 -14.27 1.59 -3.00
CA LEU A 25 -12.83 1.39 -2.84
C LEU A 25 -12.39 2.19 -1.61
N GLY A 26 -11.48 1.65 -0.79
CA GLY A 26 -11.10 2.29 0.47
C GLY A 26 -10.50 3.70 0.35
N ALA A 27 -9.79 3.97 -0.75
CA ALA A 27 -9.19 5.28 -1.03
C ALA A 27 -10.04 6.14 -2.00
N CYS A 28 -11.31 5.78 -2.22
CA CYS A 28 -12.23 6.53 -3.06
C CYS A 28 -13.53 6.89 -2.32
N PRO A 29 -13.58 8.05 -1.65
CA PRO A 29 -14.71 8.42 -0.79
C PRO A 29 -15.98 8.85 -1.55
N ASP A 30 -15.87 9.14 -2.85
CA ASP A 30 -16.97 9.61 -3.70
C ASP A 30 -16.83 9.00 -5.12
N LEU A 31 -17.41 9.61 -6.15
CA LEU A 31 -17.31 9.21 -7.55
C LEU A 31 -15.97 9.57 -8.20
N GLY A 32 -15.23 10.55 -7.65
CA GLY A 32 -13.89 10.91 -8.11
C GLY A 32 -12.84 10.37 -7.15
N CYS A 33 -11.98 9.47 -7.61
CA CYS A 33 -10.89 8.90 -6.83
C CYS A 33 -9.57 9.60 -7.18
N VAL A 34 -8.74 9.88 -6.17
CA VAL A 34 -7.37 10.35 -6.35
C VAL A 34 -6.45 9.42 -5.56
N PHE A 35 -5.49 8.83 -6.24
CA PHE A 35 -4.43 8.02 -5.66
C PHE A 35 -3.09 8.71 -5.96
N PRO A 36 -2.21 8.93 -4.97
CA PRO A 36 -2.38 8.64 -3.56
C PRO A 36 -3.51 9.45 -2.88
N PRO A 37 -4.23 8.87 -1.90
CA PRO A 37 -5.38 9.51 -1.28
C PRO A 37 -5.00 10.75 -0.47
N ASP A 38 -6.02 11.47 0.00
CA ASP A 38 -5.86 12.58 0.94
C ASP A 38 -5.07 12.15 2.19
N GLN A 39 -4.37 13.11 2.81
CA GLN A 39 -3.51 12.90 3.99
C GLN A 39 -2.39 11.90 3.76
N THR A 40 -1.79 11.93 2.57
CA THR A 40 -0.59 11.13 2.26
C THR A 40 0.68 11.96 2.47
N ASP A 41 1.65 11.37 3.15
CA ASP A 41 2.99 11.94 3.28
C ASP A 41 3.93 11.32 2.24
N PHE A 42 4.91 12.09 1.78
CA PHE A 42 5.99 11.62 0.90
C PHE A 42 7.34 12.03 1.47
N LEU A 43 8.38 11.29 1.13
CA LEU A 43 9.75 11.81 1.21
C LEU A 43 10.06 12.62 -0.06
N ALA A 44 10.77 13.74 0.09
CA ALA A 44 11.26 14.49 -1.05
C ALA A 44 12.08 13.60 -2.00
N GLY A 45 11.66 13.53 -3.27
CA GLY A 45 12.28 12.72 -4.31
C GLY A 45 11.90 11.23 -4.30
N GLN A 46 10.96 10.79 -3.46
CA GLN A 46 10.38 9.45 -3.52
C GLN A 46 9.53 9.28 -4.77
N TYR A 47 9.66 8.14 -5.44
CA TYR A 47 8.87 7.84 -6.65
C TYR A 47 7.50 7.29 -6.29
N PHE A 48 6.48 7.73 -7.03
CA PHE A 48 5.12 7.22 -6.91
C PHE A 48 4.36 7.40 -8.23
N ASP A 49 3.29 6.66 -8.39
CA ASP A 49 2.30 6.89 -9.45
C ASP A 49 1.15 7.75 -8.91
N ILE A 50 0.59 8.60 -9.77
CA ILE A 50 -0.71 9.22 -9.53
C ILE A 50 -1.73 8.51 -10.41
N ARG A 51 -2.84 8.03 -9.84
CA ARG A 51 -4.00 7.57 -10.61
C ARG A 51 -5.24 8.34 -10.20
N VAL A 52 -6.08 8.65 -11.18
CA VAL A 52 -7.42 9.19 -10.93
C VAL A 52 -8.45 8.35 -11.64
N GLU A 53 -9.59 8.16 -10.99
CA GLU A 53 -10.73 7.43 -11.54
C GLU A 53 -11.98 8.28 -11.37
N VAL A 54 -12.80 8.36 -12.42
CA VAL A 54 -14.13 8.96 -12.39
C VAL A 54 -15.13 7.85 -12.62
N HIS A 55 -15.89 7.57 -11.58
CA HIS A 55 -16.88 6.52 -11.51
C HIS A 55 -18.24 7.01 -12.01
N ALA A 56 -18.93 6.13 -12.73
CA ALA A 56 -20.29 6.28 -13.17
C ALA A 56 -21.10 5.02 -12.87
N PRO A 57 -21.70 4.93 -11.67
CA PRO A 57 -22.55 3.80 -11.32
C PRO A 57 -23.77 3.72 -12.25
N VAL A 58 -24.02 2.52 -12.77
CA VAL A 58 -25.12 2.20 -13.69
C VAL A 58 -26.41 1.96 -12.92
N ASN A 59 -26.30 1.31 -11.76
CA ASN A 59 -27.37 0.96 -10.83
C ASN A 59 -26.88 1.18 -9.39
N GLY A 60 -27.75 0.88 -8.43
CA GLY A 60 -27.46 1.08 -7.01
C GLY A 60 -27.80 2.48 -6.52
N SER A 61 -27.46 2.76 -5.26
CA SER A 61 -27.81 4.01 -4.58
C SER A 61 -27.10 5.25 -5.13
N GLU A 62 -25.95 5.07 -5.80
CA GLU A 62 -25.15 6.14 -6.40
C GLU A 62 -25.31 6.24 -7.94
N ALA A 63 -26.33 5.60 -8.52
CA ALA A 63 -26.56 5.59 -9.97
C ALA A 63 -26.63 7.01 -10.57
N ASN A 64 -25.81 7.28 -11.59
CA ASN A 64 -25.72 8.60 -12.23
C ASN A 64 -25.90 8.57 -13.76
N GLY A 65 -26.50 7.49 -14.27
CA GLY A 65 -26.68 7.26 -15.71
C GLY A 65 -25.55 6.43 -16.35
N GLY A 66 -24.50 6.10 -15.61
CA GLY A 66 -23.48 5.15 -16.04
C GLY A 66 -22.56 5.65 -17.15
N ILE A 67 -22.48 6.97 -17.38
CA ILE A 67 -21.56 7.54 -18.38
C ILE A 67 -20.48 8.32 -17.64
N PRO A 68 -19.22 7.82 -17.60
CA PRO A 68 -18.15 8.53 -16.91
C PRO A 68 -17.81 9.83 -17.63
N ASP A 69 -17.59 10.89 -16.85
CA ASP A 69 -17.04 12.13 -17.40
C ASP A 69 -15.63 11.84 -17.93
N LYS A 70 -15.40 12.13 -19.22
CA LYS A 70 -14.09 11.98 -19.88
C LYS A 70 -13.34 13.32 -20.00
N LYS A 71 -13.98 14.42 -19.61
CA LYS A 71 -13.41 15.78 -19.62
C LYS A 71 -12.89 16.18 -18.25
N PHE A 72 -12.78 15.24 -17.32
CA PHE A 72 -12.16 15.48 -16.03
C PHE A 72 -10.73 15.98 -16.18
N SER A 73 -10.28 16.72 -15.18
CA SER A 73 -8.93 17.27 -15.15
C SER A 73 -8.34 17.13 -13.75
N LEU A 74 -7.02 16.92 -13.70
CA LEU A 74 -6.26 16.86 -12.47
C LEU A 74 -5.26 18.00 -12.45
N ALA A 75 -5.35 18.82 -11.41
CA ALA A 75 -4.40 19.90 -11.15
C ALA A 75 -3.67 19.66 -9.85
N ILE A 76 -2.40 20.05 -9.79
CA ILE A 76 -1.57 20.04 -8.59
C ILE A 76 -1.10 21.45 -8.25
N GLN A 77 -1.01 21.74 -6.97
CA GLN A 77 -0.56 23.03 -6.46
C GLN A 77 0.26 22.82 -5.19
N LYS A 78 1.46 23.41 -5.14
CA LYS A 78 2.17 23.63 -3.87
C LYS A 78 1.55 24.84 -3.16
N VAL A 79 1.38 24.80 -1.83
CA VAL A 79 0.88 25.94 -1.05
C VAL A 79 1.71 27.20 -1.35
N GLY A 80 1.02 28.30 -1.70
CA GLY A 80 1.64 29.57 -2.12
C GLY A 80 2.09 29.62 -3.60
N GLY A 81 2.05 28.50 -4.30
CA GLY A 81 2.35 28.40 -5.74
C GLY A 81 1.12 28.55 -6.63
N THR A 82 1.33 28.43 -7.95
CA THR A 82 0.24 28.44 -8.94
C THR A 82 -0.26 27.02 -9.19
N SER A 83 -1.58 26.84 -9.28
CA SER A 83 -2.18 25.56 -9.68
C SER A 83 -1.89 25.27 -11.16
N GLN A 84 -1.46 24.05 -11.47
CA GLN A 84 -1.09 23.62 -12.82
C GLN A 84 -1.65 22.22 -13.11
N GLN A 85 -1.87 21.90 -14.38
CA GLN A 85 -2.17 20.51 -14.76
C GLN A 85 -1.01 19.60 -14.39
N VAL A 86 -1.32 18.38 -13.94
CA VAL A 86 -0.32 17.42 -13.45
C VAL A 86 0.74 17.09 -14.49
N SER A 87 0.36 16.86 -15.75
CA SER A 87 1.30 16.63 -16.84
C SER A 87 2.29 17.77 -17.02
N LYS A 88 1.82 19.02 -16.96
CA LYS A 88 2.67 20.21 -17.02
C LYS A 88 3.57 20.34 -15.80
N PHE A 89 3.06 20.06 -14.61
CA PHE A 89 3.83 20.19 -13.36
C PHE A 89 5.02 19.22 -13.31
N PHE A 90 4.82 17.98 -13.77
CA PHE A 90 5.88 16.96 -13.79
C PHE A 90 6.65 16.89 -15.11
N ASP A 91 6.34 17.76 -16.09
CA ASP A 91 6.92 17.76 -17.44
C ASP A 91 6.81 16.38 -18.13
N ILE A 92 5.60 15.81 -18.12
CA ILE A 92 5.28 14.52 -18.73
C ILE A 92 4.16 14.67 -19.76
N THR A 93 4.09 13.74 -20.71
CA THR A 93 2.98 13.65 -21.65
C THR A 93 1.69 13.32 -20.90
N GLU A 94 0.62 14.05 -21.21
CA GLU A 94 -0.72 13.75 -20.67
C GLU A 94 -1.14 12.32 -21.08
N PRO A 95 -1.46 11.44 -20.11
CA PRO A 95 -1.83 10.06 -20.39
C PRO A 95 -3.18 9.98 -21.10
N ALA A 96 -3.33 8.94 -21.92
CA ALA A 96 -4.61 8.61 -22.54
C ALA A 96 -5.64 8.21 -21.47
N ILE A 97 -6.91 8.36 -21.79
CA ILE A 97 -7.99 7.87 -20.93
C ILE A 97 -8.08 6.36 -21.07
N GLU A 98 -8.12 5.69 -19.94
CA GLU A 98 -8.42 4.27 -19.81
C GLU A 98 -9.89 4.10 -19.37
N GLU A 99 -10.54 3.02 -19.81
CA GLU A 99 -11.93 2.76 -19.48
C GLU A 99 -12.15 1.27 -19.19
N TRP A 100 -12.90 0.98 -18.13
CA TRP A 100 -13.32 -0.37 -17.79
C TRP A 100 -14.61 -0.34 -16.99
N LYS A 101 -15.04 -1.54 -16.58
CA LYS A 101 -16.21 -1.74 -15.73
C LYS A 101 -15.85 -2.67 -14.61
N PHE A 102 -16.31 -2.37 -13.41
CA PHE A 102 -16.20 -3.27 -12.28
C PHE A 102 -17.54 -3.40 -11.56
N LYS A 103 -17.58 -4.32 -10.60
CA LYS A 103 -18.75 -4.61 -9.78
C LYS A 103 -18.37 -4.50 -8.32
N TRP A 104 -19.30 -4.03 -7.51
CA TRP A 104 -19.16 -4.01 -6.06
C TRP A 104 -20.52 -4.22 -5.40
N TYR A 105 -20.52 -4.62 -4.13
CA TYR A 105 -21.74 -4.77 -3.33
C TYR A 105 -21.85 -3.61 -2.35
N GLU A 106 -22.98 -2.90 -2.38
CA GLU A 106 -23.19 -1.70 -1.54
C GLU A 106 -23.41 -2.05 -0.06
N ASP A 107 -23.82 -3.28 0.21
CA ASP A 107 -23.99 -3.83 1.55
C ASP A 107 -24.05 -5.37 1.53
N TYR A 108 -24.10 -5.98 2.72
CA TYR A 108 -24.26 -7.43 2.90
C TYR A 108 -25.58 -7.96 2.30
N PHE A 109 -26.63 -7.14 2.20
CA PHE A 109 -27.91 -7.59 1.63
C PHE A 109 -27.81 -7.72 0.12
N ALA A 110 -27.15 -6.78 -0.55
CA ALA A 110 -26.84 -6.84 -1.97
C ALA A 110 -25.91 -8.00 -2.28
N GLU A 111 -24.95 -8.29 -1.40
CA GLU A 111 -24.06 -9.45 -1.51
C GLU A 111 -24.84 -10.77 -1.39
N ASP A 112 -25.66 -10.94 -0.36
CA ASP A 112 -26.49 -12.13 -0.14
C ASP A 112 -27.51 -12.35 -1.27
N ALA A 113 -28.14 -11.25 -1.72
CA ALA A 113 -29.05 -11.25 -2.86
C ALA A 113 -28.34 -11.43 -4.22
N LYS A 114 -27.00 -11.37 -4.25
CA LYS A 114 -26.18 -11.40 -5.47
C LYS A 114 -26.56 -10.32 -6.49
N THR A 115 -26.88 -9.13 -6.01
CA THR A 115 -27.26 -7.96 -6.81
C THR A 115 -26.18 -6.88 -6.77
N PRO A 116 -25.06 -7.04 -7.48
CA PRO A 116 -23.97 -6.07 -7.45
C PRO A 116 -24.35 -4.77 -8.18
N SER A 117 -23.78 -3.67 -7.70
CA SER A 117 -23.72 -2.40 -8.42
C SER A 117 -22.61 -2.46 -9.47
N VAL A 118 -22.93 -2.07 -10.70
CA VAL A 118 -22.03 -1.98 -11.83
C VAL A 118 -21.56 -0.54 -11.97
N VAL A 119 -20.25 -0.35 -12.11
CA VAL A 119 -19.64 0.98 -12.22
C VAL A 119 -18.81 1.02 -13.49
N ASN A 120 -19.09 2.00 -14.34
CA ASN A 120 -18.24 2.33 -15.48
C ASN A 120 -17.21 3.36 -15.03
N VAL A 121 -15.97 3.22 -15.50
CA VAL A 121 -14.84 4.04 -15.04
C VAL A 121 -14.16 4.71 -16.23
N ALA A 122 -13.81 5.99 -16.08
CA ALA A 122 -12.79 6.64 -16.90
C ALA A 122 -11.61 7.02 -15.99
N ALA A 123 -10.38 6.72 -16.40
CA ALA A 123 -9.21 6.91 -15.57
C ALA A 123 -8.02 7.45 -16.35
N LYS A 124 -7.05 7.99 -15.61
CA LYS A 124 -5.73 8.39 -16.09
C LYS A 124 -4.68 8.00 -15.06
N ALA A 125 -3.55 7.49 -15.53
CA ALA A 125 -2.40 7.16 -14.69
C ALA A 125 -1.15 7.94 -15.13
N TYR A 126 -0.57 8.68 -14.19
CA TYR A 126 0.69 9.40 -14.34
C TYR A 126 1.76 8.59 -13.63
N ARG A 127 2.65 7.97 -14.39
CA ARG A 127 3.57 6.95 -13.87
C ARG A 127 4.90 7.54 -13.43
N ARG A 128 5.44 7.03 -12.32
CA ARG A 128 6.78 7.29 -11.78
C ARG A 128 7.13 8.79 -11.73
N VAL A 129 6.30 9.56 -11.05
CA VAL A 129 6.54 10.98 -10.73
C VAL A 129 7.21 11.13 -9.36
N ALA A 130 7.71 12.33 -9.06
CA ALA A 130 8.36 12.64 -7.79
C ALA A 130 8.19 14.11 -7.42
N LEU A 131 7.95 14.39 -6.13
CA LEU A 131 7.94 15.74 -5.58
C LEU A 131 9.27 16.01 -4.87
N TYR A 132 10.05 16.97 -5.36
CA TYR A 132 11.40 17.25 -4.83
C TYR A 132 11.44 18.36 -3.79
N GLU A 133 10.53 19.32 -3.86
CA GLU A 133 10.51 20.41 -2.90
C GLU A 133 9.63 20.05 -1.70
N PRO A 134 10.16 20.10 -0.47
CA PRO A 134 9.35 19.93 0.73
C PRO A 134 8.23 20.97 0.83
N GLY A 135 7.16 20.59 1.52
CA GLY A 135 5.99 21.42 1.75
C GLY A 135 4.66 20.72 1.50
N GLU A 136 3.60 21.50 1.58
CA GLU A 136 2.23 21.02 1.39
C GLU A 136 1.80 21.18 -0.08
N TYR A 137 1.17 20.14 -0.59
CA TYR A 137 0.63 20.06 -1.95
C TYR A 137 -0.83 19.68 -1.92
N THR A 138 -1.56 20.14 -2.92
CA THR A 138 -2.96 19.80 -3.13
C THR A 138 -3.14 19.29 -4.55
N ALA A 139 -3.63 18.06 -4.69
CA ALA A 139 -4.10 17.50 -5.95
C ALA A 139 -5.63 17.63 -6.01
N THR A 140 -6.15 18.31 -7.03
CA THR A 140 -7.58 18.55 -7.22
C THR A 140 -8.05 17.91 -8.52
N LEU A 141 -8.83 16.84 -8.40
CA LEU A 141 -9.58 16.25 -9.49
C LEU A 141 -10.89 17.02 -9.66
N SER A 142 -11.15 17.57 -10.84
CA SER A 142 -12.43 18.21 -11.18
C SER A 142 -13.16 17.38 -12.22
N TYR A 143 -14.44 17.07 -11.98
CA TYR A 143 -15.25 16.15 -12.78
C TYR A 143 -16.75 16.50 -12.70
N TYR A 144 -17.57 15.96 -13.61
CA TYR A 144 -19.03 16.20 -13.73
C TYR A 144 -19.44 17.67 -13.64
N ASN A 145 -18.65 18.58 -14.24
CA ASN A 145 -18.93 20.01 -14.33
C ASN A 145 -19.34 20.67 -13.00
N GLY A 146 -18.64 20.35 -11.90
CA GLY A 146 -18.84 20.98 -10.60
C GLY A 146 -18.27 20.21 -9.41
N SER A 147 -18.19 18.88 -9.53
CA SER A 147 -17.65 18.01 -8.48
C SER A 147 -16.13 18.08 -8.41
N LYS A 148 -15.60 17.91 -7.19
CA LYS A 148 -14.18 17.91 -6.94
C LYS A 148 -13.80 16.90 -5.87
N THR A 149 -12.68 16.23 -6.11
CA THR A 149 -11.97 15.46 -5.09
C THR A 149 -10.64 16.13 -4.84
N VAL A 150 -10.32 16.38 -3.57
CA VAL A 150 -9.11 17.05 -3.14
C VAL A 150 -8.29 16.10 -2.30
N ALA A 151 -7.04 15.89 -2.67
CA ALA A 151 -6.06 15.15 -1.87
C ALA A 151 -4.94 16.10 -1.44
N ASN A 152 -4.74 16.23 -0.13
CA ASN A 152 -3.67 17.00 0.48
C ASN A 152 -2.50 16.08 0.77
N TRP A 153 -1.32 16.51 0.35
CA TRP A 153 -0.09 15.76 0.43
C TRP A 153 0.98 16.57 1.15
N VAL A 154 1.77 15.93 2.01
CA VAL A 154 2.89 16.56 2.70
C VAL A 154 4.19 15.94 2.23
N VAL A 155 5.04 16.73 1.59
CA VAL A 155 6.40 16.31 1.21
C VAL A 155 7.34 16.70 2.34
N ARG A 156 7.88 15.68 3.02
CA ARG A 156 8.78 15.82 4.15
C ARG A 156 10.21 16.07 3.67
N ASP A 157 10.96 16.85 4.46
CA ASP A 157 12.37 17.10 4.22
C ASP A 157 13.17 15.79 4.22
N LEU A 158 14.07 15.65 3.25
CA LEU A 158 15.08 14.59 3.28
C LEU A 158 16.26 15.06 4.12
N ALA A 159 16.76 14.21 5.02
CA ALA A 159 17.94 14.56 5.81
C ALA A 159 19.16 14.77 4.90
N GLU A 160 19.83 15.92 5.03
CA GLU A 160 21.01 16.27 4.21
C GLU A 160 22.24 15.39 4.53
N GLU A 161 22.30 14.83 5.74
CA GLU A 161 23.42 14.00 6.19
C GLU A 161 22.96 12.58 6.54
N LYS A 162 23.72 11.59 6.04
CA LYS A 162 23.53 10.19 6.39
C LYS A 162 23.94 9.93 7.84
N LYS A 163 22.95 9.85 8.73
CA LYS A 163 23.16 9.56 10.16
C LYS A 163 23.41 8.08 10.48
N THR A 164 22.94 7.18 9.62
CA THR A 164 22.96 5.74 9.87
C THR A 164 23.54 5.00 8.68
N LYS A 165 24.51 4.11 8.92
CA LYS A 165 25.13 3.28 7.88
C LYS A 165 24.23 2.10 7.46
N ASN A 166 23.67 1.40 8.45
CA ASN A 166 22.91 0.16 8.25
C ASN A 166 21.59 0.21 9.03
N VAL A 167 20.51 -0.32 8.45
CA VAL A 167 19.23 -0.50 9.12
C VAL A 167 18.94 -1.99 9.17
N ILE A 168 18.60 -2.51 10.36
CA ILE A 168 18.14 -3.88 10.56
C ILE A 168 16.77 -3.81 11.20
N LEU A 169 15.75 -4.30 10.48
CA LEU A 169 14.37 -4.32 10.94
C LEU A 169 13.98 -5.76 11.26
N PHE A 170 13.58 -6.01 12.50
CA PHE A 170 13.01 -7.28 12.93
C PHE A 170 11.49 -7.17 12.98
N ILE A 171 10.80 -7.99 12.20
CA ILE A 171 9.34 -8.06 12.17
C ILE A 171 8.91 -9.36 12.83
N GLY A 172 8.23 -9.25 13.98
CA GLY A 172 7.49 -10.36 14.57
C GLY A 172 6.08 -10.38 14.01
N ASP A 173 5.82 -11.18 12.98
CA ASP A 173 4.50 -11.27 12.37
C ASP A 173 3.44 -11.73 13.40
N GLY A 174 2.35 -10.99 13.52
CA GLY A 174 1.32 -11.20 14.54
C GLY A 174 1.74 -10.97 16.01
N MET A 175 2.95 -10.45 16.27
CA MET A 175 3.53 -10.38 17.62
C MET A 175 2.95 -9.23 18.46
N THR A 176 1.81 -9.49 19.09
CA THR A 176 1.16 -8.54 20.03
C THR A 176 1.90 -8.43 21.37
N THR A 177 1.61 -7.37 22.14
CA THR A 177 2.23 -7.13 23.46
C THR A 177 1.99 -8.25 24.47
N SER A 178 0.85 -8.94 24.39
CA SER A 178 0.54 -10.10 25.21
C SER A 178 1.43 -11.30 24.86
N MET A 179 1.69 -11.54 23.56
CA MET A 179 2.62 -12.58 23.10
C MET A 179 4.06 -12.31 23.54
N ILE A 180 4.51 -11.05 23.49
CA ILE A 180 5.83 -10.65 24.02
C ILE A 180 5.92 -10.98 25.52
N THR A 181 4.87 -10.69 26.29
CA THR A 181 4.83 -11.00 27.73
C THR A 181 4.83 -12.51 27.99
N ALA A 182 4.09 -13.28 27.20
CA ALA A 182 4.09 -14.74 27.26
C ALA A 182 5.49 -15.32 26.93
N ALA A 183 6.15 -14.80 25.89
CA ALA A 183 7.51 -15.18 25.54
C ALA A 183 8.52 -14.90 26.67
N ARG A 184 8.39 -13.74 27.36
CA ARG A 184 9.19 -13.47 28.57
C ARG A 184 8.95 -14.51 29.65
N LEU A 185 7.70 -14.89 29.90
CA LEU A 185 7.36 -15.87 30.93
C LEU A 185 7.92 -17.27 30.61
N ILE A 186 7.88 -17.68 29.35
CA ILE A 186 8.39 -18.99 28.90
C ILE A 186 9.92 -19.02 28.89
N GLY A 187 10.56 -17.99 28.30
CA GLY A 187 12.00 -17.96 28.10
C GLY A 187 12.80 -17.48 29.31
N HIS A 188 12.19 -16.72 30.21
CA HIS A 188 12.88 -16.08 31.33
C HIS A 188 12.17 -16.38 32.66
N LYS A 189 12.87 -17.11 33.53
CA LYS A 189 12.40 -17.41 34.89
C LYS A 189 12.07 -16.13 35.65
N SER A 190 11.07 -16.20 36.52
CA SER A 190 10.72 -15.13 37.46
C SER A 190 10.78 -15.62 38.90
N ILE A 191 11.20 -14.74 39.82
CA ILE A 191 11.15 -14.97 41.27
C ILE A 191 10.49 -13.75 41.89
N ASN A 192 9.47 -13.98 42.74
CA ASN A 192 8.71 -12.91 43.40
C ASN A 192 8.16 -11.86 42.41
N GLY A 193 7.70 -12.29 41.24
CA GLY A 193 7.16 -11.40 40.19
C GLY A 193 8.20 -10.59 39.41
N LYS A 194 9.51 -10.84 39.62
CA LYS A 194 10.59 -10.18 38.88
C LYS A 194 11.24 -11.15 37.91
N TYR A 195 11.30 -10.77 36.64
CA TYR A 195 12.07 -11.51 35.64
C TYR A 195 13.56 -11.50 36.00
N LEU A 196 14.20 -12.67 35.97
CA LEU A 196 15.64 -12.81 36.26
C LEU A 196 16.52 -12.37 35.10
N SER A 197 15.97 -12.32 33.89
CA SER A 197 16.62 -11.80 32.69
C SER A 197 15.57 -11.22 31.75
N LYS A 198 16.02 -10.46 30.75
CA LYS A 198 15.17 -9.78 29.76
C LYS A 198 15.44 -10.35 28.36
N MET A 199 14.45 -10.25 27.46
CA MET A 199 14.67 -10.54 26.04
C MET A 199 15.60 -9.49 25.42
N ALA A 200 16.19 -9.79 24.26
CA ALA A 200 17.07 -8.83 23.58
C ALA A 200 16.34 -7.52 23.22
N MET A 201 15.09 -7.60 22.74
CA MET A 201 14.27 -6.42 22.42
C MET A 201 13.96 -5.53 23.63
N ASP A 202 13.89 -6.11 24.84
CA ASP A 202 13.60 -5.36 26.07
C ASP A 202 14.75 -4.42 26.49
N LYS A 203 15.90 -4.53 25.83
CA LYS A 203 17.07 -3.68 26.06
C LYS A 203 17.08 -2.44 25.16
N PHE A 204 16.17 -2.34 24.19
CA PHE A 204 16.08 -1.17 23.33
C PHE A 204 15.69 0.05 24.17
N PRO A 205 16.35 1.20 24.00
CA PRO A 205 16.15 2.37 24.86
C PRO A 205 14.84 3.11 24.57
N ILE A 206 14.26 2.89 23.38
CA ILE A 206 13.06 3.55 22.91
C ILE A 206 11.99 2.50 22.63
N LEU A 207 10.78 2.78 23.09
CA LEU A 207 9.58 2.01 22.82
C LEU A 207 8.51 2.96 22.25
N GLY A 208 7.87 2.52 21.17
CA GLY A 208 6.77 3.24 20.53
C GLY A 208 5.55 2.35 20.37
N HIS A 209 4.39 2.98 20.22
CA HIS A 209 3.15 2.31 19.81
C HIS A 209 2.79 2.76 18.40
N GLN A 210 2.31 1.82 17.58
CA GLN A 210 1.92 2.06 16.21
C GLN A 210 0.44 1.70 16.02
N MET A 211 -0.30 2.55 15.31
CA MET A 211 -1.65 2.25 14.85
C MET A 211 -1.57 1.50 13.52
N THR A 212 -2.07 0.27 13.49
CA THR A 212 -1.88 -0.67 12.37
C THR A 212 -3.06 -0.76 11.42
N HIS A 213 -4.10 0.07 11.57
CA HIS A 213 -5.22 0.06 10.63
C HIS A 213 -4.72 0.36 9.21
N SER A 214 -5.39 -0.21 8.23
CA SER A 214 -5.13 -0.05 6.81
C SER A 214 -6.05 1.00 6.18
N ILE A 215 -6.03 1.16 4.85
CA ILE A 215 -6.94 2.08 4.16
C ILE A 215 -8.40 1.68 4.36
N ASP A 216 -8.69 0.38 4.32
CA ASP A 216 -10.06 -0.15 4.24
C ASP A 216 -10.45 -1.11 5.37
N SER A 217 -9.53 -1.37 6.31
CA SER A 217 -9.80 -2.23 7.45
C SER A 217 -9.08 -1.78 8.72
N TYR A 218 -9.78 -1.85 9.85
CA TYR A 218 -9.19 -1.72 11.18
C TYR A 218 -8.24 -2.88 11.52
N ILE A 219 -8.48 -4.06 10.95
CA ILE A 219 -7.65 -5.26 11.12
C ILE A 219 -6.90 -5.51 9.82
N THR A 220 -5.61 -5.18 9.86
CA THR A 220 -4.68 -5.36 8.74
C THR A 220 -4.35 -6.83 8.51
N ASP A 221 -3.91 -7.19 7.30
CA ASP A 221 -3.20 -8.43 7.05
C ASP A 221 -1.69 -8.18 6.95
N SER A 222 -0.90 -9.22 6.69
CA SER A 222 0.56 -9.08 6.58
C SER A 222 0.98 -8.24 5.36
N ALA A 223 0.23 -8.26 4.26
CA ALA A 223 0.61 -7.55 3.02
C ALA A 223 0.57 -6.04 3.18
N ASN A 224 -0.59 -5.50 3.59
CA ASN A 224 -0.75 -4.06 3.70
C ASN A 224 -0.02 -3.45 4.89
N SER A 225 0.19 -4.22 5.97
CA SER A 225 1.03 -3.79 7.09
C SER A 225 2.51 -3.77 6.71
N ALA A 226 3.02 -4.79 6.02
CA ALA A 226 4.38 -4.80 5.51
C ALA A 226 4.60 -3.68 4.47
N SER A 227 3.63 -3.46 3.58
CA SER A 227 3.63 -2.33 2.65
C SER A 227 3.81 -1.00 3.38
N ALA A 228 3.04 -0.75 4.44
CA ALA A 228 3.16 0.48 5.23
C ALA A 228 4.53 0.60 5.91
N LEU A 229 5.11 -0.49 6.40
CA LEU A 229 6.45 -0.50 7.00
C LEU A 229 7.55 -0.23 5.97
N TYR A 230 7.39 -0.72 4.74
CA TYR A 230 8.42 -0.63 3.72
C TYR A 230 8.31 0.60 2.83
N SER A 231 7.12 1.14 2.55
CA SER A 231 7.00 2.37 1.75
C SER A 231 6.76 3.61 2.60
N GLY A 232 6.19 3.45 3.80
CA GLY A 232 5.63 4.56 4.59
C GLY A 232 4.17 4.88 4.21
N HIS A 233 3.58 4.15 3.26
CA HIS A 233 2.24 4.39 2.75
C HIS A 233 1.32 3.22 3.10
N LYS A 234 0.17 3.53 3.71
CA LYS A 234 -0.87 2.53 3.96
C LYS A 234 -1.42 2.02 2.64
N SER A 235 -1.83 0.76 2.64
CA SER A 235 -2.48 0.11 1.51
C SER A 235 -3.79 -0.59 1.95
N THR A 236 -4.49 -1.18 1.00
CA THR A 236 -5.70 -1.99 1.19
C THR A 236 -5.33 -3.43 1.55
N VAL A 237 -6.16 -4.13 2.33
CA VAL A 237 -5.93 -5.56 2.66
C VAL A 237 -5.56 -6.39 1.42
N ASN A 238 -4.57 -7.26 1.56
CA ASN A 238 -3.90 -8.07 0.52
C ASN A 238 -2.92 -7.32 -0.39
N ALA A 239 -2.95 -5.99 -0.44
CA ALA A 239 -2.12 -5.22 -1.35
C ALA A 239 -0.76 -4.86 -0.75
N MET A 240 0.23 -4.68 -1.62
CA MET A 240 1.59 -4.27 -1.28
C MET A 240 2.19 -3.38 -2.36
N GLY A 241 2.93 -2.35 -1.94
CA GLY A 241 3.66 -1.44 -2.84
C GLY A 241 2.76 -0.59 -3.75
N VAL A 242 1.44 -0.62 -3.55
CA VAL A 242 0.44 0.07 -4.38
C VAL A 242 -0.69 0.65 -3.54
N TYR A 243 -1.44 1.58 -4.11
CA TYR A 243 -2.80 1.88 -3.67
C TYR A 243 -3.80 1.13 -4.54
N SER A 244 -4.62 0.26 -3.94
CA SER A 244 -5.59 -0.56 -4.69
C SER A 244 -6.64 0.31 -5.38
N ASP A 245 -6.80 0.11 -6.68
CA ASP A 245 -7.77 0.81 -7.51
C ASP A 245 -8.83 -0.15 -8.11
N SER A 246 -9.69 0.32 -9.03
CA SER A 246 -10.74 -0.53 -9.62
C SER A 246 -10.39 -1.23 -10.92
N SER A 247 -9.17 -1.06 -11.44
CA SER A 247 -8.78 -1.66 -12.71
C SER A 247 -8.85 -3.20 -12.66
N PRO A 248 -8.89 -3.89 -13.82
CA PRO A 248 -8.85 -5.35 -13.84
C PRO A 248 -7.46 -5.96 -13.59
N ASP A 249 -6.36 -5.23 -13.81
CA ASP A 249 -5.00 -5.76 -13.68
C ASP A 249 -4.42 -5.44 -12.30
N ALA A 250 -4.18 -6.48 -11.51
CA ALA A 250 -3.61 -6.37 -10.17
C ALA A 250 -2.20 -5.75 -10.10
N PHE A 251 -1.51 -5.60 -11.23
CA PHE A 251 -0.18 -5.02 -11.31
C PHE A 251 -0.17 -3.60 -11.88
N ASP A 252 -1.31 -3.09 -12.37
CA ASP A 252 -1.39 -1.75 -12.94
C ASP A 252 -1.68 -0.67 -11.90
N ASP A 253 -1.97 -1.04 -10.66
CA ASP A 253 -2.31 -0.12 -9.58
C ASP A 253 -1.23 0.94 -9.40
N PRO A 254 -1.58 2.16 -8.95
CA PRO A 254 -0.63 3.22 -8.68
C PRO A 254 0.37 2.78 -7.60
N LYS A 255 1.63 2.70 -8.00
CA LYS A 255 2.75 2.21 -7.18
C LYS A 255 3.32 3.30 -6.28
N VAL A 256 3.96 2.87 -5.20
CA VAL A 256 4.77 3.73 -4.33
C VAL A 256 6.10 3.06 -4.04
N GLU A 257 7.18 3.81 -4.21
CA GLU A 257 8.53 3.31 -4.02
C GLU A 257 8.76 2.83 -2.58
N THR A 258 9.30 1.61 -2.46
CA THR A 258 9.66 1.05 -1.17
C THR A 258 11.00 1.60 -0.69
N ILE A 259 11.29 1.43 0.60
CA ILE A 259 12.51 1.91 1.22
C ILE A 259 13.74 1.26 0.59
N VAL A 260 13.67 0.00 0.14
CA VAL A 260 14.83 -0.66 -0.48
C VAL A 260 15.06 -0.17 -1.91
N GLU A 261 14.00 0.10 -2.66
CA GLU A 261 14.09 0.72 -3.98
C GLU A 261 14.71 2.12 -3.86
N LEU A 262 14.21 2.92 -2.93
CA LEU A 262 14.72 4.27 -2.63
C LEU A 262 16.19 4.24 -2.22
N LEU A 263 16.58 3.38 -1.28
CA LEU A 263 17.95 3.27 -0.78
C LEU A 263 18.93 2.71 -1.82
N THR A 264 18.46 1.83 -2.69
CA THR A 264 19.24 1.31 -3.83
C THR A 264 19.46 2.42 -4.85
N ARG A 265 18.39 3.12 -5.24
CA ARG A 265 18.44 4.21 -6.24
C ARG A 265 19.32 5.37 -5.80
N ILE A 266 19.22 5.81 -4.54
CA ILE A 266 19.94 7.01 -4.07
C ILE A 266 21.37 6.67 -3.64
N TRP A 267 21.58 5.53 -2.99
CA TRP A 267 22.88 5.21 -2.35
C TRP A 267 23.54 3.91 -2.83
N GLY A 268 22.90 3.13 -3.70
CA GLY A 268 23.40 1.80 -4.07
C GLY A 268 23.48 0.88 -2.85
N SER A 269 22.54 1.01 -1.91
CA SER A 269 22.59 0.25 -0.65
C SER A 269 22.37 -1.23 -0.90
N ALA A 270 23.13 -2.07 -0.20
CA ALA A 270 22.90 -3.50 -0.19
C ALA A 270 21.61 -3.85 0.57
N ILE A 271 20.85 -4.81 0.06
CA ILE A 271 19.54 -5.23 0.57
C ILE A 271 19.60 -6.69 1.00
N GLY A 272 18.99 -7.00 2.14
CA GLY A 272 18.89 -8.36 2.66
C GLY A 272 17.49 -8.68 3.16
N VAL A 273 16.99 -9.87 2.83
CA VAL A 273 15.70 -10.39 3.28
C VAL A 273 15.93 -11.73 3.97
N VAL A 274 15.50 -11.84 5.23
CA VAL A 274 15.62 -13.07 6.00
C VAL A 274 14.28 -13.34 6.68
N SER A 275 13.72 -14.51 6.42
CA SER A 275 12.43 -14.93 6.98
C SER A 275 12.47 -16.40 7.37
N THR A 276 11.70 -16.75 8.40
CA THR A 276 11.38 -18.17 8.69
C THR A 276 10.17 -18.66 7.89
N ALA A 277 9.40 -17.74 7.30
CA ALA A 277 8.26 -18.04 6.44
C ALA A 277 8.73 -18.30 5.00
N TYR A 278 7.76 -18.49 4.10
CA TYR A 278 8.03 -18.59 2.67
C TYR A 278 8.49 -17.23 2.17
N LEU A 279 9.50 -17.20 1.29
CA LEU A 279 9.99 -15.94 0.72
C LEU A 279 8.93 -15.21 -0.10
N ALA A 280 8.02 -15.95 -0.74
CA ALA A 280 6.91 -15.41 -1.50
C ALA A 280 5.72 -14.96 -0.62
N ASP A 281 5.74 -15.23 0.70
CA ASP A 281 4.69 -14.75 1.60
C ASP A 281 4.81 -13.23 1.80
N ALA A 282 3.72 -12.61 2.25
CA ALA A 282 3.51 -11.18 2.22
C ALA A 282 4.63 -10.36 2.91
N THR A 283 5.02 -10.72 4.13
CA THR A 283 5.98 -9.92 4.91
C THR A 283 7.37 -9.82 4.26
N PRO A 284 8.02 -10.90 3.78
CA PRO A 284 9.27 -10.78 3.03
C PRO A 284 9.07 -10.18 1.64
N ILE A 285 8.04 -10.60 0.89
CA ILE A 285 7.93 -10.25 -0.53
C ILE A 285 7.46 -8.81 -0.77
N ALA A 286 6.70 -8.23 0.17
CA ALA A 286 6.25 -6.83 0.09
C ALA A 286 7.40 -5.82 0.15
N LEU A 287 8.62 -6.26 0.49
CA LEU A 287 9.80 -5.39 0.47
C LEU A 287 10.07 -4.84 -0.94
N THR A 288 9.76 -5.62 -1.97
CA THR A 288 9.98 -5.29 -3.39
C THR A 288 8.71 -5.49 -4.23
N GLY A 289 7.64 -6.00 -3.64
CA GLY A 289 6.41 -6.39 -4.33
C GLY A 289 5.45 -5.22 -4.56
N HIS A 290 4.91 -5.15 -5.76
CA HIS A 290 3.88 -4.21 -6.19
C HIS A 290 2.71 -4.97 -6.83
N THR A 291 1.62 -5.12 -6.09
CA THR A 291 0.38 -5.80 -6.53
C THR A 291 -0.74 -5.53 -5.55
N ARG A 292 -1.99 -5.48 -6.03
CA ARG A 292 -3.16 -5.40 -5.14
C ARG A 292 -3.50 -6.71 -4.44
N THR A 293 -2.82 -7.81 -4.79
CA THR A 293 -3.07 -9.13 -4.19
C THR A 293 -1.79 -9.90 -3.89
N ARG A 294 -1.64 -10.27 -2.62
CA ARG A 294 -0.57 -11.12 -2.10
C ARG A 294 -0.56 -12.54 -2.65
N GLY A 295 -1.65 -12.99 -3.28
CA GLY A 295 -1.73 -14.34 -3.86
C GLY A 295 -0.86 -14.56 -5.10
N HIS A 296 -0.28 -13.50 -5.68
CA HIS A 296 0.56 -13.58 -6.87
C HIS A 296 2.02 -13.97 -6.57
N TYR A 297 2.24 -15.10 -5.92
CA TYR A 297 3.57 -15.55 -5.48
C TYR A 297 4.60 -15.60 -6.61
N GLY A 298 4.28 -16.28 -7.73
CA GLY A 298 5.18 -16.34 -8.88
C GLY A 298 5.60 -14.95 -9.39
N PRO A 299 4.68 -14.10 -9.86
CA PRO A 299 5.01 -12.76 -10.32
C PRO A 299 5.77 -11.91 -9.28
N LEU A 300 5.46 -12.08 -7.99
CA LEU A 300 6.16 -11.39 -6.93
C LEU A 300 7.60 -11.89 -6.72
N VAL A 301 7.87 -13.18 -6.90
CA VAL A 301 9.23 -13.73 -6.95
C VAL A 301 10.01 -13.16 -8.14
N ASP A 302 9.37 -12.99 -9.30
CA ASP A 302 9.97 -12.28 -10.44
C ASP A 302 10.32 -10.84 -10.08
N GLN A 303 9.41 -10.10 -9.47
CA GLN A 303 9.66 -8.73 -9.02
C GLN A 303 10.78 -8.63 -7.98
N MET A 304 10.88 -9.60 -7.07
CA MET A 304 11.99 -9.64 -6.11
C MET A 304 13.34 -9.77 -6.81
N LEU A 305 13.42 -10.55 -7.90
CA LEU A 305 14.68 -10.73 -8.62
C LEU A 305 14.95 -9.60 -9.63
N ASN A 306 13.92 -9.10 -10.31
CA ASN A 306 14.03 -8.28 -11.52
C ASN A 306 13.41 -6.89 -11.41
N GLY A 307 12.80 -6.55 -10.27
CA GLY A 307 11.98 -5.36 -10.11
C GLY A 307 10.69 -5.41 -10.92
N VAL A 308 9.95 -4.30 -10.94
CA VAL A 308 8.76 -4.15 -11.79
C VAL A 308 9.20 -3.96 -13.24
N THR A 309 8.93 -4.95 -14.10
CA THR A 309 9.38 -4.97 -15.50
C THR A 309 8.29 -4.62 -16.52
N ASN A 310 7.02 -4.76 -16.16
CA ASN A 310 5.86 -4.48 -17.02
C ASN A 310 5.46 -2.99 -17.06
N TYR A 311 6.00 -2.18 -16.16
CA TYR A 311 5.75 -0.74 -16.09
C TYR A 311 7.05 0.04 -15.91
N THR A 312 7.03 1.32 -16.27
CA THR A 312 8.14 2.24 -15.99
C THR A 312 8.22 2.47 -14.48
N TRP A 313 9.21 1.87 -13.82
CA TRP A 313 9.38 1.93 -12.37
C TRP A 313 10.83 2.18 -11.93
N THR A 314 11.13 2.09 -10.64
CA THR A 314 12.50 2.18 -10.10
C THR A 314 13.31 0.97 -10.59
N PRO A 315 14.47 1.18 -11.26
CA PRO A 315 15.37 0.09 -11.58
C PRO A 315 15.83 -0.62 -10.31
N PHE A 316 15.66 -1.93 -10.28
CA PHE A 316 16.01 -2.77 -9.14
C PHE A 316 16.55 -4.11 -9.65
N ASP A 317 17.75 -4.48 -9.19
CA ASP A 317 18.48 -5.66 -9.69
C ASP A 317 18.41 -6.87 -8.75
N GLY A 318 17.54 -6.79 -7.75
CA GLY A 318 17.34 -7.84 -6.74
C GLY A 318 18.10 -7.57 -5.44
N PRO A 319 17.69 -8.23 -4.33
CA PRO A 319 18.38 -8.14 -3.04
C PRO A 319 19.70 -8.91 -3.04
N ASP A 320 20.73 -8.45 -2.34
CA ASP A 320 22.03 -9.13 -2.23
C ASP A 320 21.98 -10.44 -1.44
N VAL A 321 21.09 -10.52 -0.44
CA VAL A 321 20.93 -11.71 0.42
C VAL A 321 19.45 -12.04 0.57
N VAL A 322 19.11 -13.31 0.35
CA VAL A 322 17.75 -13.81 0.54
C VAL A 322 17.80 -15.16 1.25
N PHE A 323 17.16 -15.26 2.41
CA PHE A 323 17.01 -16.52 3.15
C PHE A 323 15.57 -16.71 3.59
N GLY A 324 15.01 -17.88 3.29
CA GLY A 324 13.69 -18.29 3.77
C GLY A 324 13.26 -19.63 3.22
N GLY A 325 12.00 -19.99 3.47
CA GLY A 325 11.36 -21.19 2.93
C GLY A 325 10.63 -20.94 1.61
N GLY A 326 9.77 -21.87 1.23
CA GLY A 326 8.89 -21.73 0.06
C GLY A 326 9.56 -22.09 -1.28
N SER A 327 10.48 -23.06 -1.27
CA SER A 327 11.22 -23.49 -2.47
C SER A 327 10.33 -23.94 -3.63
N GLU A 328 9.10 -24.38 -3.36
CA GLU A 328 8.06 -24.69 -4.33
C GLU A 328 7.77 -23.53 -5.30
N ASN A 329 7.86 -22.28 -4.85
CA ASN A 329 7.68 -21.10 -5.71
C ASN A 329 8.90 -20.75 -6.57
N PHE A 330 10.03 -21.42 -6.33
CA PHE A 330 11.29 -21.18 -7.05
C PHE A 330 11.67 -22.34 -7.98
N ASN A 331 11.23 -23.55 -7.68
CA ASN A 331 11.45 -24.72 -8.51
C ASN A 331 10.54 -24.68 -9.75
N PRO A 332 10.98 -25.21 -10.91
CA PRO A 332 10.15 -25.25 -12.11
C PRO A 332 8.87 -26.07 -11.87
N GLY A 333 7.73 -25.49 -12.23
CA GLY A 333 6.41 -26.10 -12.03
C GLY A 333 5.31 -25.05 -11.90
N ASP A 334 4.08 -25.51 -11.66
CA ASP A 334 2.88 -24.66 -11.69
C ASP A 334 2.88 -23.53 -10.63
N GLU A 335 3.64 -23.70 -9.54
CA GLU A 335 3.75 -22.71 -8.47
C GLU A 335 4.81 -21.62 -8.72
N SER A 336 5.65 -21.81 -9.74
CA SER A 336 6.67 -20.85 -10.14
C SER A 336 6.18 -19.97 -11.30
N TYR A 337 6.68 -18.74 -11.38
CA TYR A 337 6.26 -17.81 -12.41
C TYR A 337 6.54 -18.35 -13.82
N LEU A 338 5.46 -18.58 -14.56
CA LEU A 338 5.49 -19.14 -15.92
C LEU A 338 6.19 -20.52 -15.99
N GLY A 339 6.21 -21.27 -14.89
CA GLY A 339 6.88 -22.58 -14.84
C GLY A 339 8.41 -22.54 -14.85
N LYS A 340 9.02 -21.36 -14.70
CA LYS A 340 10.47 -21.17 -14.78
C LYS A 340 11.21 -21.77 -13.58
N ASP A 341 12.49 -22.09 -13.77
CA ASP A 341 13.40 -22.45 -12.69
C ASP A 341 14.06 -21.20 -12.11
N TYR A 342 13.46 -20.60 -11.08
CA TYR A 342 14.04 -19.43 -10.44
C TYR A 342 15.31 -19.73 -9.66
N VAL A 343 15.51 -20.97 -9.20
CA VAL A 343 16.80 -21.36 -8.63
C VAL A 343 17.90 -21.14 -9.68
N GLN A 344 17.64 -21.48 -10.94
CA GLN A 344 18.56 -21.21 -12.04
C GLN A 344 18.60 -19.73 -12.45
N GLU A 345 17.48 -19.00 -12.45
CA GLU A 345 17.49 -17.55 -12.73
C GLU A 345 18.33 -16.76 -11.72
N PHE A 346 18.24 -17.09 -10.42
CA PHE A 346 19.11 -16.52 -9.39
C PHE A 346 20.58 -16.88 -9.67
N ARG A 347 20.91 -18.13 -10.02
CA ARG A 347 22.29 -18.49 -10.40
C ARG A 347 22.79 -17.73 -11.62
N ASN A 348 21.93 -17.52 -12.62
CA ASN A 348 22.26 -16.75 -13.83
C ASN A 348 22.58 -15.28 -13.50
N LYS A 349 21.95 -14.73 -12.45
CA LYS A 349 22.29 -13.43 -11.87
C LYS A 349 23.49 -13.44 -10.91
N GLY A 350 24.19 -14.56 -10.78
CA GLY A 350 25.42 -14.68 -10.00
C GLY A 350 25.22 -15.04 -8.52
N TYR A 351 24.00 -15.37 -8.11
CA TYR A 351 23.75 -15.80 -6.73
C TYR A 351 24.31 -17.19 -6.46
N LYS A 352 24.90 -17.36 -5.27
CA LYS A 352 25.17 -18.68 -4.70
C LYS A 352 23.89 -19.19 -4.02
N VAL A 353 23.21 -20.16 -4.64
CA VAL A 353 21.99 -20.74 -4.06
C VAL A 353 22.33 -21.98 -3.23
N VAL A 354 21.93 -21.97 -1.96
CA VAL A 354 22.11 -23.07 -1.00
C VAL A 354 20.76 -23.48 -0.41
N MET A 355 20.57 -24.78 -0.18
CA MET A 355 19.28 -25.35 0.22
C MET A 355 19.33 -26.05 1.58
N ASP A 356 20.49 -26.08 2.23
CA ASP A 356 20.69 -26.76 3.51
C ASP A 356 21.70 -26.03 4.40
N ASN A 357 21.59 -26.26 5.71
CA ASN A 357 22.42 -25.61 6.72
C ASN A 357 23.92 -25.97 6.60
N THR A 358 24.24 -27.18 6.14
CA THR A 358 25.63 -27.63 6.03
C THR A 358 26.34 -26.84 4.95
N THR A 359 25.71 -26.71 3.78
CA THR A 359 26.25 -25.92 2.67
C THR A 359 26.31 -24.43 3.01
N LEU A 360 25.26 -23.90 3.66
CA LEU A 360 25.24 -22.51 4.14
C LEU A 360 26.41 -22.19 5.08
N ALA A 361 26.77 -23.11 5.97
CA ALA A 361 27.88 -22.92 6.90
C ALA A 361 29.28 -22.85 6.24
N THR A 362 29.38 -23.15 4.94
CA THR A 362 30.65 -23.20 4.18
C THR A 362 30.79 -22.12 3.12
N LEU A 363 29.84 -21.17 3.03
CA LEU A 363 29.70 -20.22 1.92
C LEU A 363 30.74 -19.09 1.81
#